data_AF-A0A954XB53-F1
#
_entry.id   AF-A0A954XB53-F1
#
_cell.length_a   1.000
_cell.length_b   1.000
_cell.length_c   1.000
_cell.angle_alpha   90.00
_cell.angle_beta   90.00
_cell.angle_gamma   90.00
#
_symmetry.space_group_name_H-M   'P 1'
#
loop_
_entity.id
_entity.type
_entity.pdbx_description
1 polymer ?
#
loop_
_entity_poly.entity_id
_entity_poly.type
_entity_poly.pdbx_seq_one_letter_code
_entity_poly.pdbx_strand_id
1 'polypeptide(L)'
;MSRSVGHIGEVATIEDYESNELVRSDRLEYRVERLADGTVWHHERMVDDSGELIFDQRHQITIAIGSGQRGRAYLIEKEGTLYQSPVGWYATDHRFGLSPGYEPGHNRRFERRIDSGCLYCHAGRMNANPEIPSHSDSPVFAETAIGCERCHGPGKRHIQLHAAQSSLKDVDPIVNPARLDHAKSEAVCNQCHIQGHYAIRRFGRDFFSFRPGDRLEDALVILVGGDRVTAEGQSLVVSQVEQMRASACYLGTDGALGCTSCHNPHYHPTETERVAYYRDRCLSCHSEQTCTLPAIEQEATPAKGSCVHCHMPSLQETNVPHTPQTNHQITRHNARPLATPTNPLPAAWLHVFDDAERNLPAWEVRRAKGIALMTDAWNRSDIQLAHQARAFLLPDNVDENDINRAVADLGVDVPALAELGASYLLTDDPQFAKVCWRRVLELAPDNDTALGGLAAILLNEGDYLGCERHLNRLIELYPFESQWYAQRAKLYWQAQDEPLALADGERFLELIPDSVAMRKWIIEGYQRTGKPARAAIHAALLERLAAPTTLAP
;
A
#
# COMPACT_ATOMS: atom_id res chain seq x y z
N MET A 1 2.78 17.34 10.59
CA MET A 1 1.86 16.34 10.03
C MET A 1 1.28 16.76 8.67
N SER A 2 1.12 18.04 8.37
CA SER A 2 0.43 18.54 7.17
C SER A 2 1.15 18.35 5.81
N ARG A 3 2.32 17.72 5.71
CA ARG A 3 3.05 17.57 4.43
C ARG A 3 3.50 16.14 4.20
N SER A 4 2.53 15.22 4.23
CA SER A 4 2.76 13.80 3.98
C SER A 4 2.79 13.45 2.49
N VAL A 5 2.30 14.33 1.62
CA VAL A 5 2.44 14.26 0.16
C VAL A 5 2.77 15.66 -0.36
N GLY A 6 3.52 15.73 -1.45
CA GLY A 6 3.66 16.96 -2.23
C GLY A 6 4.41 16.73 -3.54
N HIS A 7 4.30 17.68 -4.45
CA HIS A 7 5.10 17.66 -5.68
C HIS A 7 6.56 17.96 -5.36
N ILE A 8 7.48 17.35 -6.12
CA ILE A 8 8.94 17.47 -5.87
C ILE A 8 9.40 18.94 -5.79
N GLY A 9 8.84 19.83 -6.60
CA GLY A 9 9.18 21.27 -6.57
C GLY A 9 8.64 22.04 -5.37
N GLU A 10 7.72 21.47 -4.59
CA GLU A 10 7.03 22.14 -3.49
C GLU A 10 7.45 21.63 -2.10
N VAL A 11 8.00 20.42 -2.06
CA VAL A 11 8.51 19.82 -0.82
C VAL A 11 9.93 20.28 -0.53
N ALA A 12 10.26 20.45 0.76
CA ALA A 12 11.63 20.80 1.16
C ALA A 12 12.58 19.65 0.80
N THR A 13 13.70 19.96 0.14
CA THR A 13 14.77 19.00 -0.14
C THR A 13 15.43 18.57 1.17
N ILE A 14 15.50 17.26 1.40
CA ILE A 14 16.21 16.62 2.52
C ILE A 14 17.20 15.56 2.05
N GLU A 15 17.17 15.25 0.76
CA GLU A 15 17.93 14.22 0.09
C GLU A 15 19.33 14.73 -0.25
N ASP A 16 20.32 13.83 -0.15
CA ASP A 16 21.67 14.07 -0.67
C ASP A 16 21.76 13.58 -2.13
N TYR A 17 21.53 14.51 -3.06
CA TYR A 17 21.67 14.26 -4.50
C TYR A 17 23.13 14.33 -5.00
N GLU A 18 24.09 14.75 -4.18
CA GLU A 18 25.50 14.91 -4.57
C GLU A 18 26.33 13.64 -4.35
N SER A 19 25.87 12.77 -3.43
CA SER A 19 26.52 11.49 -3.10
C SER A 19 26.80 10.59 -4.31
N ASN A 20 26.00 10.69 -5.37
CA ASN A 20 26.00 9.78 -6.54
C ASN A 20 25.92 8.29 -6.13
N GLU A 21 25.37 7.99 -4.96
CA GLU A 21 25.26 6.63 -4.44
C GLU A 21 24.35 5.77 -5.33
N LEU A 22 24.76 4.52 -5.56
CA LEU A 22 23.99 3.54 -6.28
C LEU A 22 23.28 2.60 -5.31
N VAL A 23 21.96 2.51 -5.42
CA VAL A 23 21.19 1.47 -4.73
C VAL A 23 21.20 0.23 -5.60
N ARG A 24 21.56 -0.92 -5.06
CA ARG A 24 21.66 -2.18 -5.82
C ARG A 24 20.62 -3.19 -5.36
N SER A 25 20.00 -3.88 -6.30
CA SER A 25 19.16 -5.05 -6.06
C SER A 25 19.41 -6.07 -7.15
N ASP A 26 19.84 -7.28 -6.78
CA ASP A 26 20.24 -8.31 -7.74
C ASP A 26 21.28 -7.78 -8.74
N ARG A 27 20.93 -7.68 -10.03
CA ARG A 27 21.78 -7.13 -11.10
C ARG A 27 21.45 -5.69 -11.49
N LEU A 28 20.44 -5.09 -10.85
CA LEU A 28 19.98 -3.74 -11.14
C LEU A 28 20.72 -2.73 -10.26
N GLU A 29 21.09 -1.63 -10.88
CA GLU A 29 21.60 -0.44 -10.22
C GLU A 29 20.62 0.71 -10.38
N TYR A 30 20.27 1.34 -9.27
CA TYR A 30 19.45 2.53 -9.26
C TYR A 30 20.28 3.75 -8.91
N ARG A 31 20.06 4.82 -9.66
CA ARG A 31 20.70 6.13 -9.43
C ARG A 31 19.64 7.21 -9.39
N VAL A 32 19.81 8.17 -8.49
CA VAL A 32 18.96 9.36 -8.43
C VAL A 32 19.75 10.55 -8.98
N GLU A 33 19.16 11.29 -9.91
CA GLU A 33 19.73 12.49 -10.53
C GLU A 33 18.82 13.67 -10.25
N ARG A 34 19.40 14.81 -9.84
CA ARG A 34 18.70 16.09 -9.78
C ARG A 34 19.36 17.10 -10.70
N LEU A 35 18.58 17.64 -11.62
CA LEU A 35 19.03 18.65 -12.58
C LEU A 35 19.02 20.05 -11.95
N ALA A 36 19.73 20.99 -12.59
CA ALA A 36 19.84 22.38 -12.12
C ALA A 36 18.49 23.12 -12.05
N ASP A 37 17.50 22.72 -12.85
CA ASP A 37 16.14 23.25 -12.82
C ASP A 37 15.28 22.67 -11.68
N GLY A 38 15.84 21.76 -10.88
CA GLY A 38 15.19 21.10 -9.76
C GLY A 38 14.48 19.79 -10.12
N THR A 39 14.42 19.41 -11.41
CA THR A 39 13.82 18.16 -11.87
C THR A 39 14.59 16.97 -11.31
N VAL A 40 13.87 15.96 -10.83
CA VAL A 40 14.44 14.72 -10.29
C VAL A 40 14.12 13.55 -11.21
N TRP A 41 15.15 12.76 -11.54
CA TRP A 41 15.07 11.54 -12.33
C TRP A 41 15.57 10.37 -11.50
N HIS A 42 14.80 9.27 -11.51
CA HIS A 42 15.27 8.00 -11.00
C HIS A 42 15.61 7.09 -12.17
N HIS A 43 16.81 6.52 -12.12
CA HIS A 43 17.35 5.62 -13.11
C HIS A 43 17.26 4.19 -12.62
N GLU A 44 16.91 3.27 -13.50
CA GLU A 44 17.13 1.84 -13.38
C GLU A 44 18.08 1.41 -14.49
N ARG A 45 19.19 0.78 -14.09
CA ARG A 45 20.30 0.49 -14.98
C ARG A 45 20.79 -0.93 -14.78
N MET A 46 21.41 -1.46 -15.81
CA MET A 46 22.20 -2.67 -15.73
C MET A 46 23.48 -2.48 -16.52
N VAL A 47 24.59 -2.97 -15.96
CA VAL A 47 25.89 -3.04 -16.62
C VAL A 47 26.27 -4.51 -16.85
N ASP A 48 27.13 -4.75 -17.84
CA ASP A 48 27.80 -6.04 -17.99
C ASP A 48 29.04 -6.14 -17.09
N ASP A 49 29.73 -7.28 -17.13
CA ASP A 49 30.91 -7.55 -16.28
C ASP A 49 32.10 -6.62 -16.57
N SER A 50 32.12 -5.93 -17.72
CA SER A 50 33.13 -4.92 -18.04
C SER A 50 32.81 -3.55 -17.45
N GLY A 51 31.62 -3.39 -16.88
CA GLY A 51 31.08 -2.11 -16.42
C GLY A 51 30.42 -1.27 -17.53
N GLU A 52 30.25 -1.82 -18.74
CA GLU A 52 29.55 -1.13 -19.83
C GLU A 52 28.03 -1.24 -19.64
N LEU A 53 27.31 -0.14 -19.88
CA LEU A 53 25.85 -0.10 -19.77
C LEU A 53 25.19 -1.05 -20.77
N ILE A 54 24.35 -1.94 -20.26
CA ILE A 54 23.40 -2.74 -21.07
C ILE A 54 22.16 -1.89 -21.34
N PHE A 55 21.62 -1.24 -20.30
CA PHE A 55 20.55 -0.25 -20.43
C PHE A 55 20.57 0.76 -19.28
N ASP A 56 19.94 1.91 -19.52
CA ASP A 56 19.64 2.95 -18.54
C ASP A 56 18.24 3.52 -18.86
N GLN A 57 17.24 3.08 -18.11
CA GLN A 57 15.89 3.62 -18.16
C GLN A 57 15.74 4.67 -17.07
N ARG A 58 15.11 5.81 -17.38
CA ARG A 58 14.87 6.85 -16.40
C ARG A 58 13.42 7.34 -16.39
N HIS A 59 12.93 7.63 -15.20
CA HIS A 59 11.60 8.18 -14.99
C HIS A 59 11.67 9.47 -14.18
N GLN A 60 10.96 10.49 -14.65
CA GLN A 60 10.85 11.75 -13.93
C GLN A 60 9.95 11.55 -12.73
N ILE A 61 10.46 11.87 -11.54
CA ILE A 61 9.70 11.81 -10.31
C ILE A 61 8.90 13.10 -10.15
N THR A 62 7.60 12.96 -9.89
CA THR A 62 6.68 14.11 -9.79
C THR A 62 6.13 14.31 -8.38
N ILE A 63 6.08 13.26 -7.56
CA ILE A 63 5.45 13.29 -6.24
C ILE A 63 6.37 12.63 -5.20
N ALA A 64 6.48 13.24 -4.02
CA ALA A 64 7.04 12.63 -2.81
C ALA A 64 5.93 12.26 -1.83
N ILE A 65 6.07 11.08 -1.21
CA ILE A 65 5.21 10.57 -0.14
C ILE A 65 6.05 10.35 1.11
N GLY A 66 5.50 10.77 2.25
CA GLY A 66 6.16 10.75 3.54
C GLY A 66 6.63 12.15 3.93
N SER A 67 6.51 12.47 5.21
CA SER A 67 6.88 13.78 5.75
C SER A 67 8.39 14.08 5.66
N GLY A 68 9.22 13.08 5.34
CA GLY A 68 10.67 13.18 5.35
C GLY A 68 11.32 13.07 6.72
N GLN A 69 10.53 12.98 7.81
CA GLN A 69 11.08 12.83 9.17
C GLN A 69 11.80 11.50 9.39
N ARG A 70 11.34 10.43 8.72
CA ARG A 70 11.97 9.10 8.75
C ARG A 70 12.43 8.66 7.37
N GLY A 71 11.62 8.97 6.36
CA GLY A 71 11.95 8.70 4.97
C GLY A 71 10.92 9.26 4.01
N ARG A 72 11.19 9.09 2.71
CA ARG A 72 10.30 9.42 1.60
C ARG A 72 10.30 8.30 0.58
N ALA A 73 9.10 7.95 0.12
CA ALA A 73 8.90 7.22 -1.12
C ALA A 73 8.56 8.22 -2.23
N TYR A 74 8.72 7.80 -3.48
CA TYR A 74 8.54 8.66 -4.63
C TYR A 74 7.61 8.00 -5.63
N LEU A 75 6.81 8.81 -6.32
CA LEU A 75 5.91 8.35 -7.37
C LEU A 75 6.17 9.03 -8.70
N ILE A 76 5.80 8.31 -9.74
CA ILE A 76 5.58 8.84 -11.07
C ILE A 76 4.09 8.79 -11.39
N GLU A 77 3.62 9.78 -12.16
CA GLU A 77 2.28 9.82 -12.69
C GLU A 77 2.32 9.53 -14.18
N LYS A 78 1.48 8.58 -14.63
CA LYS A 78 1.30 8.22 -16.03
C LYS A 78 -0.20 8.12 -16.31
N GLU A 79 -0.73 9.07 -17.07
CA GLU A 79 -2.13 9.06 -17.54
C GLU A 79 -3.15 8.85 -16.41
N GLY A 80 -2.94 9.51 -15.26
CA GLY A 80 -3.82 9.42 -14.09
C GLY A 80 -3.56 8.21 -13.18
N THR A 81 -2.67 7.28 -13.56
CA THR A 81 -2.18 6.20 -12.70
C THR A 81 -0.86 6.58 -12.02
N LEU A 82 -0.73 6.22 -10.74
CA LEU A 82 0.47 6.46 -9.95
C LEU A 82 1.27 5.17 -9.80
N TYR A 83 2.58 5.27 -10.00
CA TYR A 83 3.51 4.14 -9.82
C TYR A 83 4.61 4.50 -8.84
N GLN A 84 4.93 3.57 -7.95
CA GLN A 84 6.00 3.72 -6.98
C GLN A 84 7.37 3.57 -7.65
N SER A 85 8.29 4.45 -7.27
CA SER A 85 9.71 4.30 -7.58
C SER A 85 10.34 3.17 -6.75
N PRO A 86 11.21 2.33 -7.34
CA PRO A 86 11.99 1.33 -6.61
C PRO A 86 12.93 1.90 -5.56
N VAL A 87 13.26 3.19 -5.63
CA VAL A 87 14.14 3.89 -4.68
C VAL A 87 13.35 4.85 -3.81
N GLY A 88 13.70 4.88 -2.52
CA GLY A 88 13.25 5.83 -1.50
C GLY A 88 14.42 6.46 -0.74
N TRP A 89 14.15 7.53 -0.01
CA TRP A 89 15.12 8.21 0.87
C TRP A 89 14.90 7.82 2.33
N TYR A 90 15.97 7.48 3.05
CA TYR A 90 15.94 7.12 4.47
C TYR A 90 16.68 8.19 5.27
N ALA A 91 15.92 9.03 5.99
CA ALA A 91 16.44 10.22 6.65
C ALA A 91 17.36 9.89 7.83
N THR A 92 17.10 8.79 8.55
CA THR A 92 17.93 8.32 9.67
C THR A 92 19.34 7.96 9.22
N ASP A 93 19.44 7.33 8.05
CA ASP A 93 20.69 6.82 7.51
C ASP A 93 21.35 7.80 6.53
N HIS A 94 20.66 8.91 6.21
CA HIS A 94 21.07 9.91 5.23
C HIS A 94 21.45 9.31 3.86
N ARG A 95 20.65 8.35 3.38
CA ARG A 95 20.94 7.65 2.12
C ARG A 95 19.69 7.26 1.35
N PHE A 96 19.88 7.00 0.06
CA PHE A 96 18.90 6.31 -0.74
C PHE A 96 18.94 4.80 -0.48
N GLY A 97 17.80 4.13 -0.61
CA GLY A 97 17.70 2.68 -0.53
C GLY A 97 16.49 2.17 -1.28
N LEU A 98 16.31 0.85 -1.31
CA LEU A 98 15.14 0.24 -1.95
C LEU A 98 13.87 0.65 -1.21
N SER A 99 12.85 1.04 -1.96
CA SER A 99 11.51 1.31 -1.44
C SER A 99 10.94 0.04 -0.78
N PRO A 100 10.04 0.18 0.21
CA PRO A 100 9.40 -0.99 0.84
C PRO A 100 8.69 -1.87 -0.17
N GLY A 101 8.83 -3.20 -0.11
CA GLY A 101 8.25 -4.15 -1.07
C GLY A 101 8.99 -4.25 -2.41
N TYR A 102 10.27 -3.89 -2.43
CA TYR A 102 11.23 -4.07 -3.52
C TYR A 102 12.42 -4.93 -3.08
N GLU A 103 12.18 -5.92 -2.22
CA GLU A 103 13.21 -6.84 -1.75
C GLU A 103 13.82 -7.61 -2.95
N PRO A 104 15.11 -8.01 -2.87
CA PRO A 104 15.75 -8.81 -3.92
C PRO A 104 14.92 -10.03 -4.33
N GLY A 105 14.78 -10.24 -5.64
CA GLY A 105 13.91 -11.29 -6.20
C GLY A 105 12.41 -10.94 -6.28
N HIS A 106 11.95 -9.82 -5.70
CA HIS A 106 10.56 -9.36 -5.76
C HIS A 106 10.45 -7.90 -6.26
N ASN A 107 11.08 -7.62 -7.40
CA ASN A 107 11.18 -6.27 -7.93
C ASN A 107 10.09 -5.97 -8.97
N ARG A 108 9.16 -5.07 -8.63
CA ARG A 108 8.06 -4.61 -9.51
C ARG A 108 8.44 -3.41 -10.39
N ARG A 109 9.71 -2.98 -10.36
CA ARG A 109 10.24 -1.81 -11.09
C ARG A 109 9.33 -0.59 -10.97
N PHE A 110 9.19 0.19 -12.03
CA PHE A 110 8.25 1.30 -12.12
C PHE A 110 6.83 0.87 -12.51
N GLU A 111 6.44 -0.39 -12.28
CA GLU A 111 5.10 -0.93 -12.59
C GLU A 111 4.24 -1.17 -11.33
N ARG A 112 4.78 -0.89 -10.13
CA ARG A 112 3.99 -0.99 -8.89
C ARG A 112 2.99 0.15 -8.76
N ARG A 113 1.73 -0.12 -9.09
CA ARG A 113 0.63 0.83 -8.89
C ARG A 113 0.44 1.23 -7.43
N ILE A 114 0.08 2.49 -7.22
CA ILE A 114 -0.30 3.08 -5.94
C ILE A 114 -1.71 3.65 -6.08
N ASP A 115 -2.64 3.12 -5.30
CA ASP A 115 -4.05 3.48 -5.36
C ASP A 115 -4.49 4.35 -4.17
N SER A 116 -5.78 4.68 -4.15
CA SER A 116 -6.41 5.42 -3.04
C SER A 116 -6.28 4.73 -1.67
N GLY A 117 -6.14 3.40 -1.63
CA GLY A 117 -5.94 2.64 -0.40
C GLY A 117 -4.55 2.84 0.21
N CYS A 118 -3.55 3.15 -0.61
CA CYS A 118 -2.27 3.62 -0.09
C CYS A 118 -2.35 5.10 0.32
N LEU A 119 -3.00 5.94 -0.47
CA LEU A 119 -2.88 7.39 -0.34
C LEU A 119 -3.83 8.06 0.65
N TYR A 120 -4.88 7.39 1.12
CA TYR A 120 -5.84 7.99 2.07
C TYR A 120 -5.24 8.38 3.43
N CYS A 121 -4.12 7.75 3.82
CA CYS A 121 -3.32 8.11 4.99
C CYS A 121 -2.31 9.24 4.72
N HIS A 122 -2.01 9.49 3.45
CA HIS A 122 -0.89 10.33 3.02
C HIS A 122 -1.34 11.67 2.42
N ALA A 123 -2.53 11.72 1.82
CA ALA A 123 -3.11 12.92 1.21
C ALA A 123 -4.36 13.41 1.98
N GLY A 124 -4.62 14.71 1.92
CA GLY A 124 -5.87 15.28 2.43
C GLY A 124 -7.04 14.86 1.55
N ARG A 125 -6.90 15.02 0.24
CA ARG A 125 -7.93 14.60 -0.69
C ARG A 125 -7.36 14.28 -2.06
N MET A 126 -7.73 13.11 -2.55
CA MET A 126 -7.51 12.72 -3.93
C MET A 126 -8.73 12.99 -4.80
N ASN A 127 -8.49 13.26 -6.07
CA ASN A 127 -9.50 13.14 -7.12
C ASN A 127 -9.48 11.71 -7.68
N ALA A 128 -9.68 10.73 -6.81
CA ALA A 128 -9.68 9.33 -7.20
C ALA A 128 -10.89 9.03 -8.10
N ASN A 129 -10.67 8.25 -9.15
CA ASN A 129 -11.75 7.79 -10.00
C ASN A 129 -12.57 6.73 -9.21
N PRO A 130 -13.89 6.93 -9.04
CA PRO A 130 -14.72 6.03 -8.27
C PRO A 130 -14.93 4.65 -8.93
N GLU A 131 -14.78 4.56 -10.25
CA GLU A 131 -14.94 3.34 -11.03
C GLU A 131 -13.62 2.57 -11.17
N ILE A 132 -12.49 3.28 -11.16
CA ILE A 132 -11.14 2.71 -11.31
C ILE A 132 -10.25 3.22 -10.16
N PRO A 133 -10.16 2.49 -9.03
CA PRO A 133 -9.48 2.97 -7.83
C PRO A 133 -7.97 3.30 -7.98
N SER A 134 -7.33 2.74 -9.00
CA SER A 134 -5.93 2.96 -9.38
C SER A 134 -5.73 4.21 -10.27
N HIS A 135 -6.81 4.82 -10.76
CA HIS A 135 -6.79 6.03 -11.57
C HIS A 135 -7.28 7.25 -10.78
N SER A 136 -6.84 8.41 -11.22
CA SER A 136 -7.24 9.71 -10.68
C SER A 136 -7.43 10.73 -11.79
N ASP A 137 -8.35 11.66 -11.57
CA ASP A 137 -8.52 12.82 -12.44
C ASP A 137 -7.36 13.80 -12.22
N SER A 138 -7.06 14.61 -13.24
CA SER A 138 -6.05 15.66 -13.12
C SER A 138 -6.66 16.96 -12.55
N PRO A 139 -6.05 17.58 -11.52
CA PRO A 139 -4.85 17.14 -10.80
C PRO A 139 -5.16 15.99 -9.83
N VAL A 140 -4.21 15.06 -9.66
CA VAL A 140 -4.32 13.85 -8.81
C VAL A 140 -4.83 14.17 -7.40
N PHE A 141 -4.32 15.23 -6.80
CA PHE A 141 -4.66 15.67 -5.44
C PHE A 141 -5.45 16.98 -5.47
N ALA A 142 -6.62 16.97 -4.83
CA ALA A 142 -7.33 18.21 -4.49
C ALA A 142 -6.69 18.88 -3.26
N GLU A 143 -6.13 18.09 -2.35
CA GLU A 143 -5.37 18.56 -1.20
C GLU A 143 -4.24 17.57 -0.88
N THR A 144 -3.00 18.00 -1.03
CA THR A 144 -1.81 17.18 -0.72
C THR A 144 -1.57 17.07 0.78
N ALA A 145 -1.92 18.11 1.53
CA ALA A 145 -1.74 18.17 2.97
C ALA A 145 -2.77 17.33 3.73
N ILE A 146 -2.36 16.67 4.83
CA ILE A 146 -3.33 16.26 5.86
C ILE A 146 -3.81 17.53 6.57
N GLY A 147 -4.85 18.15 6.00
CA GLY A 147 -5.41 19.43 6.44
C GLY A 147 -6.47 19.32 7.53
N CYS A 148 -7.04 20.46 7.88
CA CYS A 148 -8.03 20.59 8.95
C CYS A 148 -9.21 19.63 8.77
N GLU A 149 -9.69 19.48 7.53
CA GLU A 149 -10.89 18.72 7.21
C GLU A 149 -10.72 17.20 7.44
N ARG A 150 -9.49 16.68 7.48
CA ARG A 150 -9.22 15.28 7.83
C ARG A 150 -9.56 14.95 9.27
N CYS A 151 -9.48 15.94 10.16
CA CYS A 151 -9.75 15.80 11.59
C CYS A 151 -11.05 16.48 12.04
N HIS A 152 -11.52 17.47 11.28
CA HIS A 152 -12.68 18.31 11.64
C HIS A 152 -13.86 18.20 10.66
N GLY A 153 -13.71 17.44 9.57
CA GLY A 153 -14.73 17.31 8.53
C GLY A 153 -14.80 18.52 7.59
N PRO A 154 -15.65 18.48 6.56
CA PRO A 154 -15.72 19.52 5.54
C PRO A 154 -16.12 20.91 6.10
N GLY A 155 -15.26 21.89 5.90
CA GLY A 155 -15.36 23.24 6.46
C GLY A 155 -16.23 24.22 5.67
N LYS A 156 -16.74 23.84 4.49
CA LYS A 156 -17.53 24.75 3.63
C LYS A 156 -18.70 25.41 4.36
N ARG A 157 -19.49 24.64 5.11
CA ARG A 157 -20.66 25.16 5.86
C ARG A 157 -20.22 26.02 7.05
N HIS A 158 -19.13 25.66 7.70
CA HIS A 158 -18.53 26.44 8.79
C HIS A 158 -18.12 27.83 8.30
N ILE A 159 -17.40 27.90 7.17
CA ILE A 159 -16.98 29.17 6.56
C ILE A 159 -18.21 30.02 6.18
N GLN A 160 -19.23 29.41 5.58
CA GLN A 160 -20.46 30.11 5.18
C GLN A 160 -21.22 30.68 6.39
N LEU A 161 -21.32 29.91 7.49
CA LEU A 161 -22.00 30.33 8.71
C LEU A 161 -21.36 31.60 9.31
N HIS A 162 -20.03 31.61 9.43
CA HIS A 162 -19.27 32.72 10.00
C HIS A 162 -19.16 33.92 9.05
N ALA A 163 -19.10 33.69 7.74
CA ALA A 163 -19.11 34.76 6.74
C ALA A 163 -20.44 35.53 6.70
N ALA A 164 -21.56 34.85 6.95
CA ALA A 164 -22.89 35.45 6.97
C ALA A 164 -23.16 36.30 8.24
N GLN A 165 -22.23 36.37 9.19
CA GLN A 165 -22.41 37.03 10.51
C GLN A 165 -23.70 36.59 11.23
N SER A 166 -24.17 35.38 10.92
CA SER A 166 -25.34 34.74 11.53
C SER A 166 -25.13 34.72 13.04
N SER A 167 -26.15 35.11 13.81
CA SER A 167 -26.02 35.13 15.28
C SER A 167 -25.56 33.76 15.79
N LEU A 168 -24.67 33.74 16.79
CA LEU A 168 -24.11 32.57 17.51
C LEU A 168 -25.16 31.59 18.13
N LYS A 169 -26.44 31.71 17.76
CA LYS A 169 -27.50 30.75 18.07
C LYS A 169 -27.46 29.52 17.15
N ASP A 170 -26.86 29.62 15.98
CA ASP A 170 -26.67 28.49 15.07
C ASP A 170 -25.48 27.64 15.53
N VAL A 171 -25.67 26.32 15.60
CA VAL A 171 -24.61 25.37 15.99
C VAL A 171 -23.58 25.31 14.86
N ASP A 172 -22.31 25.60 15.17
CA ASP A 172 -21.21 25.49 14.22
C ASP A 172 -21.14 24.07 13.66
N PRO A 173 -21.25 23.87 12.34
CA PRO A 173 -21.28 22.54 11.73
C PRO A 173 -19.91 21.86 11.68
N ILE A 174 -18.82 22.56 12.05
CA ILE A 174 -17.50 21.93 12.10
C ILE A 174 -17.42 20.95 13.27
N VAL A 175 -16.82 19.78 13.03
CA VAL A 175 -16.70 18.76 14.08
C VAL A 175 -15.59 19.16 15.04
N ASN A 176 -15.87 19.08 16.34
CA ASN A 176 -14.87 19.20 17.39
C ASN A 176 -14.68 17.82 18.03
N PRO A 177 -13.56 17.11 17.77
CA PRO A 177 -13.31 15.78 18.33
C PRO A 177 -13.42 15.71 19.85
N ALA A 178 -13.07 16.78 20.58
CA ALA A 178 -13.18 16.82 22.04
C ALA A 178 -14.63 16.80 22.57
N ARG A 179 -15.63 16.96 21.69
CA ARG A 179 -17.06 16.85 22.02
C ARG A 179 -17.68 15.53 21.58
N LEU A 180 -16.93 14.66 20.92
CA LEU A 180 -17.40 13.34 20.48
C LEU A 180 -17.31 12.33 21.63
N ASP A 181 -18.06 11.23 21.53
CA ASP A 181 -17.76 10.06 22.34
C ASP A 181 -16.35 9.53 22.04
N HIS A 182 -15.76 8.83 23.00
CA HIS A 182 -14.36 8.42 22.95
C HIS A 182 -14.02 7.62 21.68
N ALA A 183 -14.87 6.67 21.28
CA ALA A 183 -14.63 5.83 20.11
C ALA A 183 -14.56 6.65 18.82
N LYS A 184 -15.47 7.61 18.64
CA LYS A 184 -15.47 8.51 17.48
C LYS A 184 -14.32 9.51 17.49
N SER A 185 -13.93 10.00 18.66
CA SER A 185 -12.76 10.86 18.80
C SER A 185 -11.49 10.12 18.39
N GLU A 186 -11.28 8.90 18.89
CA GLU A 186 -10.11 8.08 18.52
C GLU A 186 -10.15 7.64 17.05
N ALA A 187 -11.34 7.43 16.47
CA ALA A 187 -11.49 7.09 15.05
C ALA A 187 -10.82 8.11 14.12
N VAL A 188 -10.77 9.40 14.52
CA VAL A 188 -10.07 10.47 13.78
C VAL A 188 -8.58 10.19 13.65
N CYS A 189 -7.93 9.59 14.65
CA CYS A 189 -6.53 9.19 14.58
C CYS A 189 -6.40 7.82 13.89
N ASN A 190 -7.28 6.89 14.24
CA ASN A 190 -7.25 5.51 13.79
C ASN A 190 -7.39 5.41 12.26
N GLN A 191 -8.11 6.31 11.60
CA GLN A 191 -8.19 6.31 10.13
C GLN A 191 -6.82 6.27 9.43
N CYS A 192 -5.75 6.77 10.06
CA CYS A 192 -4.40 6.68 9.51
C CYS A 192 -3.43 5.86 10.36
N HIS A 193 -3.69 5.71 11.66
CA HIS A 193 -2.78 5.10 12.63
C HIS A 193 -3.13 3.66 13.01
N ILE A 194 -4.14 3.07 12.37
CA ILE A 194 -4.33 1.62 12.33
C ILE A 194 -4.53 1.12 10.90
N GLN A 195 -3.61 0.27 10.45
CA GLN A 195 -3.72 -0.42 9.16
C GLN A 195 -4.20 -1.88 9.31
N GLY A 196 -3.93 -2.49 10.47
CA GLY A 196 -4.16 -3.91 10.70
C GLY A 196 -3.33 -4.80 9.77
N HIS A 197 -3.77 -6.04 9.57
CA HIS A 197 -3.30 -6.89 8.46
C HIS A 197 -4.00 -6.51 7.16
N TYR A 198 -5.29 -6.18 7.25
CA TYR A 198 -6.12 -5.81 6.12
C TYR A 198 -7.03 -4.65 6.49
N ALA A 199 -7.15 -3.69 5.57
CA ALA A 199 -8.15 -2.63 5.63
C ALA A 199 -9.10 -2.80 4.44
N ILE A 200 -10.29 -3.35 4.70
CA ILE A 200 -11.26 -3.66 3.65
C ILE A 200 -12.34 -2.58 3.63
N ARG A 201 -12.58 -1.98 2.46
CA ARG A 201 -13.68 -1.03 2.28
C ARG A 201 -15.02 -1.69 2.53
N ARG A 202 -15.88 -1.00 3.28
CA ARG A 202 -17.26 -1.41 3.48
C ARG A 202 -18.05 -1.41 2.17
N PHE A 203 -19.15 -2.15 2.16
CA PHE A 203 -20.02 -2.21 1.00
C PHE A 203 -20.54 -0.81 0.65
N GLY A 204 -20.38 -0.40 -0.61
CA GLY A 204 -20.76 0.94 -1.08
C GLY A 204 -19.92 2.09 -0.53
N ARG A 205 -18.72 1.82 0.03
CA ARG A 205 -17.79 2.82 0.57
C ARG A 205 -16.43 2.80 -0.14
N ASP A 206 -15.73 3.92 -0.06
CA ASP A 206 -14.35 4.12 -0.49
C ASP A 206 -13.42 4.43 0.70
N PHE A 207 -12.09 4.44 0.48
CA PHE A 207 -11.11 4.75 1.53
C PHE A 207 -11.20 6.18 2.07
N PHE A 208 -11.78 7.11 1.31
CA PHE A 208 -12.01 8.51 1.70
C PHE A 208 -13.43 8.74 2.23
N SER A 209 -14.21 7.69 2.52
CA SER A 209 -15.60 7.81 2.96
C SER A 209 -15.75 8.20 4.42
N PHE A 210 -14.77 7.88 5.26
CA PHE A 210 -14.75 8.26 6.68
C PHE A 210 -14.86 9.78 6.84
N ARG A 211 -15.73 10.23 7.75
CA ARG A 211 -15.81 11.62 8.19
C ARG A 211 -15.58 11.69 9.70
N PRO A 212 -14.85 12.70 10.20
CA PRO A 212 -14.78 12.94 11.64
C PRO A 212 -16.18 13.02 12.26
N GLY A 213 -16.43 12.26 13.32
CA GLY A 213 -17.77 12.04 13.87
C GLY A 213 -18.41 10.70 13.50
N ASP A 214 -17.81 9.96 12.56
CA ASP A 214 -18.11 8.56 12.29
C ASP A 214 -17.31 7.64 13.23
N ARG A 215 -17.73 6.38 13.30
CA ARG A 215 -16.87 5.29 13.78
C ARG A 215 -16.00 4.81 12.62
N LEU A 216 -14.84 4.22 12.89
CA LEU A 216 -13.96 3.75 11.81
C LEU A 216 -14.67 2.66 10.97
N GLU A 217 -15.42 1.78 11.66
CA GLU A 217 -16.26 0.76 11.05
C GLU A 217 -17.47 1.29 10.29
N ASP A 218 -17.69 2.60 10.20
CA ASP A 218 -18.68 3.17 9.26
C ASP A 218 -18.14 3.22 7.82
N ALA A 219 -16.81 3.15 7.65
CA ALA A 219 -16.14 3.20 6.35
C ALA A 219 -15.28 1.98 6.03
N LEU A 220 -14.54 1.44 7.01
CA LEU A 220 -13.56 0.38 6.81
C LEU A 220 -13.73 -0.76 7.81
N VAL A 221 -13.59 -2.01 7.35
CA VAL A 221 -13.42 -3.18 8.20
C VAL A 221 -11.92 -3.45 8.32
N ILE A 222 -11.36 -3.16 9.49
CA ILE A 222 -9.95 -3.43 9.78
C ILE A 222 -9.84 -4.82 10.41
N LEU A 223 -9.06 -5.71 9.78
CA LEU A 223 -8.78 -7.04 10.30
C LEU A 223 -7.40 -7.04 10.95
N VAL A 224 -7.36 -7.48 12.21
CA VAL A 224 -6.16 -7.58 13.05
C VAL A 224 -5.97 -9.03 13.50
N GLY A 225 -4.76 -9.42 13.84
CA GLY A 225 -4.45 -10.78 14.29
C GLY A 225 -2.99 -10.94 14.70
N GLY A 226 -2.72 -11.90 15.59
CA GLY A 226 -1.38 -12.20 16.10
C GLY A 226 -0.73 -11.08 16.93
N ASP A 227 0.46 -11.36 17.48
CA ASP A 227 1.30 -10.36 18.14
C ASP A 227 2.04 -9.53 17.09
N ARG A 228 1.85 -8.20 17.11
CA ARG A 228 2.43 -7.26 16.12
C ARG A 228 3.70 -6.57 16.60
N VAL A 229 4.24 -7.02 17.73
CA VAL A 229 5.59 -6.74 18.20
C VAL A 229 6.24 -8.09 18.50
N THR A 230 7.29 -8.45 17.76
CA THR A 230 7.98 -9.74 17.93
C THR A 230 8.84 -9.76 19.18
N ALA A 231 9.28 -10.97 19.53
CA ALA A 231 10.29 -11.25 20.54
C ALA A 231 11.56 -10.39 20.39
N GLU A 232 11.94 -10.10 19.15
CA GLU A 232 13.12 -9.33 18.76
C GLU A 232 12.84 -7.81 18.73
N GLY A 233 11.67 -7.37 19.18
CA GLY A 233 11.28 -5.96 19.18
C GLY A 233 10.98 -5.43 17.78
N GLN A 234 10.53 -6.29 16.87
CA GLN A 234 10.12 -5.87 15.53
C GLN A 234 8.62 -5.56 15.48
N SER A 235 8.20 -4.43 14.93
CA SER A 235 6.78 -4.13 14.70
C SER A 235 6.39 -4.02 13.23
N LEU A 236 5.09 -3.91 12.99
CA LEU A 236 4.54 -3.48 11.70
C LEU A 236 4.32 -1.97 11.71
N VAL A 237 4.67 -1.31 10.60
CA VAL A 237 4.38 0.12 10.42
C VAL A 237 2.87 0.37 10.53
N VAL A 238 2.50 1.46 11.24
CA VAL A 238 1.10 1.84 11.50
C VAL A 238 0.37 0.88 12.47
N SER A 239 1.05 0.47 13.55
CA SER A 239 0.48 -0.35 14.63
C SER A 239 0.40 0.36 15.98
N GLN A 240 0.53 1.70 16.02
CA GLN A 240 0.60 2.45 17.29
C GLN A 240 -0.68 2.28 18.12
N VAL A 241 -1.84 2.20 17.46
CA VAL A 241 -3.14 1.99 18.11
C VAL A 241 -3.20 0.62 18.78
N GLU A 242 -2.75 -0.43 18.09
CA GLU A 242 -2.74 -1.80 18.60
C GLU A 242 -1.77 -1.92 19.79
N GLN A 243 -0.58 -1.33 19.67
CA GLN A 243 0.41 -1.27 20.74
C GLN A 243 -0.13 -0.52 21.97
N MET A 244 -0.74 0.66 21.77
CA MET A 244 -1.34 1.45 22.87
C MET A 244 -2.45 0.68 23.56
N ARG A 245 -3.36 0.04 22.82
CA ARG A 245 -4.47 -0.72 23.39
C ARG A 245 -4.03 -1.97 24.16
N ALA A 246 -2.88 -2.54 23.80
CA ALA A 246 -2.25 -3.62 24.56
C ALA A 246 -1.53 -3.14 25.84
N SER A 247 -1.29 -1.84 26.00
CA SER A 247 -0.55 -1.30 27.14
C SER A 247 -1.31 -1.44 28.46
N ALA A 248 -0.58 -1.60 29.57
CA ALA A 248 -1.16 -1.58 30.90
C ALA A 248 -1.86 -0.24 31.22
N CYS A 249 -1.43 0.86 30.60
CA CYS A 249 -2.02 2.18 30.77
C CYS A 249 -3.44 2.24 30.16
N TYR A 250 -3.63 1.69 28.97
CA TYR A 250 -4.95 1.62 28.33
C TYR A 250 -5.88 0.70 29.11
N LEU A 251 -5.41 -0.50 29.45
CA LEU A 251 -6.19 -1.48 30.22
C LEU A 251 -6.56 -0.95 31.62
N GLY A 252 -5.63 -0.28 32.31
CA GLY A 252 -5.84 0.26 33.65
C GLY A 252 -6.72 1.50 33.71
N THR A 253 -7.02 2.13 32.57
CA THR A 253 -7.97 3.25 32.47
C THR A 253 -9.33 2.82 31.93
N ASP A 254 -9.60 1.51 31.90
CA ASP A 254 -10.79 0.91 31.29
C ASP A 254 -11.02 1.41 29.85
N GLY A 255 -9.92 1.61 29.11
CA GLY A 255 -9.93 2.10 27.73
C GLY A 255 -10.13 3.60 27.56
N ALA A 256 -10.07 4.41 28.62
CA ALA A 256 -10.21 5.86 28.51
C ALA A 256 -8.95 6.59 27.98
N LEU A 257 -7.77 5.94 28.04
CA LEU A 257 -6.54 6.48 27.46
C LEU A 257 -6.64 6.54 25.93
N GLY A 258 -6.42 7.70 25.34
CA GLY A 258 -6.44 7.89 23.89
C GLY A 258 -5.22 8.63 23.35
N CYS A 259 -5.17 8.81 22.03
CA CYS A 259 -4.09 9.49 21.33
C CYS A 259 -3.83 10.89 21.89
N THR A 260 -4.91 11.64 22.18
CA THR A 260 -4.81 13.04 22.66
C THR A 260 -4.43 13.16 24.14
N SER A 261 -4.46 12.05 24.90
CA SER A 261 -3.86 12.01 26.24
C SER A 261 -2.35 12.30 26.17
N CYS A 262 -1.69 11.84 25.11
CA CYS A 262 -0.23 11.95 24.93
C CYS A 262 0.21 12.90 23.79
N HIS A 263 -0.64 13.15 22.80
CA HIS A 263 -0.30 13.99 21.65
C HIS A 263 -1.19 15.22 21.54
N ASN A 264 -0.63 16.33 21.06
CA ASN A 264 -1.39 17.50 20.66
C ASN A 264 -1.46 17.52 19.13
N PRO A 265 -2.65 17.41 18.51
CA PRO A 265 -2.77 17.37 17.05
C PRO A 265 -2.38 18.68 16.37
N HIS A 266 -2.36 19.80 17.11
CA HIS A 266 -2.03 21.14 16.60
C HIS A 266 -0.64 21.63 17.02
N TYR A 267 0.08 20.85 17.82
CA TYR A 267 1.40 21.24 18.33
C TYR A 267 2.36 20.05 18.36
N HIS A 268 3.52 20.24 17.74
CA HIS A 268 4.62 19.29 17.83
C HIS A 268 5.75 19.91 18.67
N PRO A 269 6.15 19.29 19.79
CA PRO A 269 7.22 19.85 20.64
C PRO A 269 8.53 19.93 19.86
N THR A 270 9.29 20.98 20.11
CA THR A 270 10.66 21.12 19.59
C THR A 270 11.59 20.07 20.20
N GLU A 271 12.77 19.88 19.62
CA GLU A 271 13.76 18.94 20.14
C GLU A 271 14.12 19.21 21.61
N THR A 272 14.24 20.49 21.99
CA THR A 272 14.55 20.94 23.35
C THR A 272 13.41 20.72 24.34
N GLU A 273 12.15 20.80 23.88
CA GLU A 273 10.98 20.62 24.74
C GLU A 273 10.56 19.16 24.89
N ARG A 274 10.92 18.31 23.91
CA ARG A 274 10.40 16.95 23.74
C ARG A 274 10.45 16.12 25.02
N VAL A 275 11.58 16.16 25.72
CA VAL A 275 11.79 15.36 26.95
C VAL A 275 10.83 15.79 28.05
N ALA A 276 10.77 17.09 28.37
CA ALA A 276 9.88 17.62 29.40
C ALA A 276 8.40 17.43 29.00
N TYR A 277 8.06 17.75 27.76
CA TYR A 277 6.70 17.64 27.23
C TYR A 277 6.10 16.24 27.40
N TYR A 278 6.84 15.19 27.04
CA TYR A 278 6.33 13.81 27.19
C TYR A 278 6.44 13.29 28.63
N ARG A 279 7.47 13.71 29.40
CA ARG A 279 7.57 13.39 30.82
C ARG A 279 6.34 13.87 31.59
N ASP A 280 5.90 15.11 31.37
CA ASP A 280 4.75 15.69 32.07
C ASP A 280 3.45 14.90 31.84
N ARG A 281 3.31 14.28 30.66
CA ARG A 281 2.15 13.44 30.33
C ARG A 281 2.17 12.11 31.08
N CYS A 282 3.34 11.48 31.20
CA CYS A 282 3.49 10.32 32.08
C CYS A 282 3.14 10.69 33.53
N LEU A 283 3.65 11.83 34.01
CA LEU A 283 3.44 12.29 35.39
C LEU A 283 2.00 12.74 35.69
N SER A 284 1.16 12.95 34.66
CA SER A 284 -0.27 13.25 34.87
C SER A 284 -1.03 12.10 35.54
N CYS A 285 -0.61 10.85 35.32
CA CYS A 285 -1.13 9.66 36.00
C CYS A 285 -0.13 9.05 37.00
N HIS A 286 1.17 9.28 36.81
CA HIS A 286 2.26 8.74 37.66
C HIS A 286 2.84 9.79 38.63
N SER A 287 1.97 10.59 39.25
CA SER A 287 2.38 11.64 40.20
C SER A 287 2.80 11.08 41.57
N GLU A 288 2.19 9.97 42.01
CA GLU A 288 2.44 9.36 43.32
C GLU A 288 3.47 8.22 43.27
N GLN A 289 3.56 7.52 42.15
CA GLN A 289 4.51 6.43 41.91
C GLN A 289 5.54 6.86 40.87
N THR A 290 6.54 7.62 41.31
CA THR A 290 7.62 8.12 40.45
C THR A 290 8.69 7.06 40.20
N CYS A 291 9.58 7.34 39.24
CA CYS A 291 10.73 6.48 38.93
C CYS A 291 11.55 6.17 40.19
N THR A 292 11.81 4.89 40.45
CA THR A 292 12.58 4.42 41.61
C THR A 292 14.10 4.45 41.40
N LEU A 293 14.57 4.78 40.20
CA LEU A 293 16.00 4.94 39.94
C LEU A 293 16.54 6.17 40.70
N PRO A 294 17.80 6.16 41.16
CA PRO A 294 18.44 7.35 41.71
C PRO A 294 18.39 8.52 40.72
N ALA A 295 18.22 9.76 41.21
CA ALA A 295 18.11 10.95 40.35
C ALA A 295 19.29 11.12 39.37
N ILE A 296 20.49 10.74 39.80
CA ILE A 296 21.71 10.75 38.97
C ILE A 296 21.57 9.79 37.77
N GLU A 297 20.98 8.62 37.96
CA GLU A 297 20.76 7.64 36.90
C GLU A 297 19.62 8.06 35.97
N GLN A 298 18.58 8.71 36.49
CA GLN A 298 17.51 9.28 35.67
C GLN A 298 18.08 10.33 34.70
N GLU A 299 18.94 11.22 35.17
CA GLU A 299 19.55 12.30 34.37
C GLU A 299 20.77 11.84 33.54
N ALA A 300 21.22 10.60 33.69
CA ALA A 300 22.33 10.06 32.94
C ALA A 300 22.01 9.98 31.43
N THR A 301 23.04 10.15 30.60
CA THR A 301 22.95 9.91 29.15
C THR A 301 22.79 8.40 28.89
N PRO A 302 21.92 7.96 27.96
CA PRO A 302 21.17 8.76 27.00
C PRO A 302 19.76 9.20 27.41
N ALA A 303 19.28 8.79 28.60
CA ALA A 303 17.92 9.07 29.04
C ALA A 303 17.66 10.56 29.32
N LYS A 304 18.55 11.26 30.02
CA LYS A 304 18.39 12.68 30.42
C LYS A 304 16.99 12.97 31.00
N GLY A 305 16.52 12.05 31.85
CA GLY A 305 15.21 12.01 32.50
C GLY A 305 14.03 11.74 31.57
N SER A 306 14.25 11.27 30.34
CA SER A 306 13.16 10.87 29.42
C SER A 306 12.55 9.55 29.86
N CYS A 307 11.26 9.56 30.27
CA CYS A 307 10.51 8.34 30.55
C CYS A 307 10.39 7.47 29.28
N VAL A 308 10.18 8.11 28.13
CA VAL A 308 10.03 7.46 26.81
C VAL A 308 11.28 6.68 26.43
N HIS A 309 12.48 7.12 26.84
CA HIS A 309 13.72 6.43 26.51
C HIS A 309 13.75 4.97 26.98
N CYS A 310 13.30 4.72 28.22
CA CYS A 310 13.27 3.37 28.79
C CYS A 310 11.93 2.67 28.59
N HIS A 311 10.82 3.40 28.68
CA HIS A 311 9.48 2.80 28.69
C HIS A 311 8.85 2.66 27.30
N MET A 312 9.37 3.37 26.31
CA MET A 312 8.89 3.31 24.93
C MET A 312 10.09 3.22 23.97
N PRO A 313 10.93 2.18 24.10
CA PRO A 313 12.14 2.07 23.32
C PRO A 313 11.83 2.02 21.82
N SER A 314 12.82 2.39 21.01
CA SER A 314 12.70 2.29 19.57
C SER A 314 12.64 0.83 19.13
N LEU A 315 11.59 0.48 18.40
CA LEU A 315 11.43 -0.79 17.69
C LEU A 315 12.06 -0.70 16.30
N GLN A 316 12.55 -1.83 15.80
CA GLN A 316 12.84 -2.00 14.38
C GLN A 316 11.55 -2.41 13.66
N GLU A 317 11.38 -2.09 12.38
CA GLU A 317 10.16 -2.47 11.64
C GLU A 317 10.45 -3.68 10.74
N THR A 318 9.50 -4.61 10.62
CA THR A 318 9.63 -5.79 9.75
C THR A 318 9.36 -5.48 8.27
N ASN A 319 8.47 -4.51 7.98
CA ASN A 319 7.97 -4.25 6.63
C ASN A 319 8.50 -2.97 5.97
N VAL A 320 9.21 -2.11 6.72
CA VAL A 320 9.89 -0.91 6.18
C VAL A 320 11.27 -0.77 6.85
N PRO A 321 12.35 -1.21 6.18
CA PRO A 321 13.69 -1.05 6.70
C PRO A 321 14.01 0.40 7.09
N HIS A 322 14.91 0.60 8.06
CA HIS A 322 15.50 1.92 8.40
C HIS A 322 14.51 3.02 8.89
N THR A 323 13.31 2.65 9.35
CA THR A 323 12.31 3.61 9.88
C THR A 323 11.86 3.31 11.31
N PRO A 324 12.76 3.37 12.31
CA PRO A 324 12.46 3.03 13.69
C PRO A 324 11.24 3.78 14.25
N GLN A 325 10.41 3.07 15.04
CA GLN A 325 9.25 3.66 15.72
C GLN A 325 9.32 3.47 17.22
N THR A 326 8.76 4.44 17.95
CA THR A 326 8.60 4.36 19.41
C THR A 326 7.60 3.27 19.78
N ASN A 327 7.94 2.40 20.74
CA ASN A 327 7.03 1.36 21.23
C ASN A 327 5.88 1.96 22.06
N HIS A 328 4.65 1.88 21.55
CA HIS A 328 3.45 2.40 22.23
C HIS A 328 2.83 1.42 23.23
N GLN A 329 3.43 0.24 23.49
CA GLN A 329 3.02 -0.66 24.57
C GLN A 329 3.41 -0.17 25.97
N ILE A 330 4.33 0.81 26.06
CA ILE A 330 4.74 1.47 27.31
C ILE A 330 5.17 0.44 28.38
N THR A 331 6.30 -0.24 28.15
CA THR A 331 6.73 -1.39 28.94
C THR A 331 7.54 -0.98 30.18
N ARG A 332 7.28 -1.60 31.35
CA ARG A 332 8.00 -1.30 32.60
C ARG A 332 9.41 -1.90 32.67
N HIS A 333 9.58 -3.07 32.08
CA HIS A 333 10.87 -3.73 31.80
C HIS A 333 10.93 -3.91 30.28
N ASN A 334 12.11 -4.03 29.67
CA ASN A 334 12.20 -4.55 28.29
C ASN A 334 11.45 -5.88 28.27
N ALA A 335 10.20 -5.86 27.82
CA ALA A 335 9.26 -6.91 28.15
C ALA A 335 9.60 -8.18 27.38
N ARG A 336 9.29 -9.28 28.05
CA ARG A 336 9.49 -10.66 27.64
C ARG A 336 9.05 -10.90 26.20
N PRO A 337 9.79 -11.70 25.42
CA PRO A 337 9.52 -11.92 24.01
C PRO A 337 8.10 -12.43 23.75
N LEU A 338 7.33 -11.69 22.95
CA LEU A 338 6.03 -12.13 22.43
C LEU A 338 6.24 -12.98 21.18
N ALA A 339 5.40 -13.99 21.00
CA ALA A 339 5.63 -14.99 19.96
C ALA A 339 5.40 -14.40 18.57
N THR A 340 6.38 -14.55 17.68
CA THR A 340 6.27 -14.16 16.28
C THR A 340 5.15 -14.97 15.61
N PRO A 341 4.08 -14.34 15.09
CA PRO A 341 3.16 -15.07 14.24
C PRO A 341 3.87 -15.39 12.93
N THR A 342 3.94 -16.66 12.58
CA THR A 342 4.28 -17.09 11.22
C THR A 342 3.15 -16.68 10.28
N ASN A 343 3.46 -15.90 9.24
CA ASN A 343 2.53 -15.55 8.17
C ASN A 343 2.43 -16.75 7.19
N PRO A 344 1.25 -17.30 6.82
CA PRO A 344 -0.09 -16.75 6.96
C PRO A 344 -0.74 -16.98 8.32
N LEU A 345 -1.49 -15.98 8.79
CA LEU A 345 -2.42 -16.14 9.88
C LEU A 345 -3.65 -16.90 9.35
N PRO A 346 -4.06 -18.02 9.97
CA PRO A 346 -5.34 -18.67 9.68
C PRO A 346 -6.51 -17.67 9.78
N ALA A 347 -7.57 -17.86 8.98
CA ALA A 347 -8.80 -17.05 9.05
C ALA A 347 -9.37 -16.93 10.48
N ALA A 348 -9.20 -17.99 11.28
CA ALA A 348 -9.61 -18.03 12.68
C ALA A 348 -8.85 -17.05 13.60
N TRP A 349 -7.71 -16.53 13.15
CA TRP A 349 -6.87 -15.59 13.89
C TRP A 349 -7.04 -14.14 13.42
N LEU A 350 -7.84 -13.91 12.37
CA LEU A 350 -8.25 -12.57 11.94
C LEU A 350 -9.53 -12.16 12.66
N HIS A 351 -9.41 -11.15 13.51
CA HIS A 351 -10.51 -10.53 14.24
C HIS A 351 -10.76 -9.13 13.70
N VAL A 352 -12.00 -8.67 13.78
CA VAL A 352 -12.31 -7.28 13.46
C VAL A 352 -11.74 -6.41 14.57
N PHE A 353 -11.06 -5.33 14.22
CA PHE A 353 -10.54 -4.38 15.18
C PHE A 353 -11.67 -3.75 16.01
N ASP A 354 -11.39 -3.53 17.30
CA ASP A 354 -12.30 -2.91 18.27
C ASP A 354 -13.60 -3.71 18.52
N ASP A 355 -14.60 -3.08 19.14
CA ASP A 355 -15.95 -3.61 19.24
C ASP A 355 -16.75 -3.55 17.91
N ALA A 356 -16.10 -3.32 16.77
CA ALA A 356 -16.76 -3.13 15.48
C ALA A 356 -17.58 -4.36 15.03
N GLU A 357 -17.19 -5.58 15.41
CA GLU A 357 -17.97 -6.79 15.12
C GLU A 357 -19.37 -6.76 15.76
N ARG A 358 -19.57 -5.98 16.83
CA ARG A 358 -20.90 -5.77 17.45
C ARG A 358 -21.77 -4.79 16.66
N ASN A 359 -21.15 -3.89 15.89
CA ASN A 359 -21.80 -2.81 15.17
C ASN A 359 -22.02 -3.14 13.68
N LEU A 360 -21.28 -4.12 13.16
CA LEU A 360 -21.34 -4.54 11.77
C LEU A 360 -22.29 -5.73 11.58
N PRO A 361 -23.01 -5.79 10.45
CA PRO A 361 -23.79 -6.96 10.13
C PRO A 361 -22.87 -8.15 9.80
N ALA A 362 -23.25 -9.35 10.23
CA ALA A 362 -22.42 -10.56 10.11
C ALA A 362 -21.97 -10.84 8.66
N TRP A 363 -22.84 -10.60 7.67
CA TRP A 363 -22.51 -10.80 6.26
C TRP A 363 -21.36 -9.89 5.79
N GLU A 364 -21.24 -8.68 6.34
CA GLU A 364 -20.21 -7.73 5.93
C GLU A 364 -18.85 -8.08 6.55
N VAL A 365 -18.87 -8.60 7.79
CA VAL A 365 -17.67 -9.19 8.42
C VAL A 365 -17.19 -10.41 7.63
N ARG A 366 -18.12 -11.32 7.23
CA ARG A 366 -17.80 -12.47 6.38
C ARG A 366 -17.20 -12.02 5.05
N ARG A 367 -17.84 -11.08 4.35
CA ARG A 367 -17.34 -10.48 3.11
C ARG A 367 -15.91 -9.96 3.27
N ALA A 368 -15.63 -9.17 4.31
CA ALA A 368 -14.30 -8.60 4.54
C ALA A 368 -13.23 -9.67 4.77
N LYS A 369 -13.54 -10.71 5.56
CA LYS A 369 -12.65 -11.88 5.75
C LYS A 369 -12.43 -12.62 4.43
N GLY A 370 -13.47 -12.82 3.63
CA GLY A 370 -13.37 -13.46 2.31
C GLY A 370 -12.42 -12.72 1.37
N ILE A 371 -12.57 -11.40 1.24
CA ILE A 371 -11.68 -10.56 0.40
C ILE A 371 -10.23 -10.61 0.91
N ALA A 372 -10.03 -10.51 2.22
CA ALA A 372 -8.70 -10.56 2.82
C ALA A 372 -7.99 -11.90 2.58
N LEU A 373 -8.69 -13.02 2.78
CA LEU A 373 -8.13 -14.36 2.54
C LEU A 373 -7.82 -14.57 1.06
N MET A 374 -8.66 -14.05 0.15
CA MET A 374 -8.41 -14.18 -1.28
C MET A 374 -7.15 -13.41 -1.71
N THR A 375 -6.86 -12.26 -1.08
CA THR A 375 -5.61 -11.51 -1.29
C THR A 375 -4.38 -12.38 -1.01
N ASP A 376 -4.36 -13.07 0.13
CA ASP A 376 -3.26 -14.00 0.46
C ASP A 376 -3.26 -15.22 -0.48
N ALA A 377 -4.44 -15.77 -0.79
CA ALA A 377 -4.58 -16.96 -1.63
C ALA A 377 -4.00 -16.71 -3.03
N TRP A 378 -4.31 -15.55 -3.61
CA TRP A 378 -3.81 -15.16 -4.93
C TRP A 378 -2.30 -14.95 -4.91
N ASN A 379 -1.77 -14.19 -3.95
CA ASN A 379 -0.34 -13.87 -3.87
C ASN A 379 0.55 -15.11 -3.67
N ARG A 380 0.01 -16.17 -3.08
CA ARG A 380 0.73 -17.40 -2.76
C ARG A 380 0.35 -18.58 -3.65
N SER A 381 -0.60 -18.38 -4.58
CA SER A 381 -1.25 -19.46 -5.32
C SER A 381 -1.78 -20.59 -4.41
N ASP A 382 -2.35 -20.22 -3.25
CA ASP A 382 -2.83 -21.15 -2.23
C ASP A 382 -4.30 -21.53 -2.47
N ILE A 383 -4.50 -22.72 -3.05
CA ILE A 383 -5.81 -23.28 -3.39
C ILE A 383 -6.67 -23.51 -2.13
N GLN A 384 -6.07 -23.94 -1.01
CA GLN A 384 -6.84 -24.20 0.22
C GLN A 384 -7.37 -22.91 0.82
N LEU A 385 -6.56 -21.86 0.77
CA LEU A 385 -6.98 -20.54 1.22
C LEU A 385 -8.05 -19.94 0.31
N ALA A 386 -8.00 -20.18 -1.01
CA ALA A 386 -9.08 -19.78 -1.92
C ALA A 386 -10.41 -20.48 -1.63
N HIS A 387 -10.41 -21.78 -1.28
CA HIS A 387 -11.63 -22.45 -0.82
C HIS A 387 -12.20 -21.83 0.46
N GLN A 388 -11.33 -21.48 1.42
CA GLN A 388 -11.76 -20.78 2.63
C GLN A 388 -12.34 -19.40 2.31
N ALA A 389 -11.66 -18.62 1.46
CA ALA A 389 -12.13 -17.32 1.01
C ALA A 389 -13.52 -17.42 0.35
N ARG A 390 -13.72 -18.40 -0.55
CA ARG A 390 -15.01 -18.68 -1.18
C ARG A 390 -16.11 -18.92 -0.16
N ALA A 391 -15.86 -19.74 0.85
CA ALA A 391 -16.84 -20.03 1.90
C ALA A 391 -17.26 -18.76 2.68
N PHE A 392 -16.41 -17.74 2.75
CA PHE A 392 -16.75 -16.44 3.34
C PHE A 392 -17.47 -15.50 2.35
N LEU A 393 -17.14 -15.56 1.07
CA LEU A 393 -17.71 -14.72 0.01
C LEU A 393 -19.09 -15.17 -0.46
N LEU A 394 -19.40 -16.46 -0.36
CA LEU A 394 -20.72 -16.98 -0.73
C LEU A 394 -21.80 -16.46 0.24
N PRO A 395 -22.92 -15.92 -0.29
CA PRO A 395 -24.07 -15.53 0.53
C PRO A 395 -24.60 -16.69 1.37
N ASP A 396 -25.22 -16.38 2.51
CA ASP A 396 -25.79 -17.40 3.40
C ASP A 396 -26.82 -18.27 2.64
N ASN A 397 -26.74 -19.59 2.82
CA ASN A 397 -27.62 -20.59 2.22
C ASN A 397 -27.56 -20.71 0.69
N VAL A 398 -26.48 -20.24 0.05
CA VAL A 398 -26.23 -20.47 -1.38
C VAL A 398 -25.27 -21.65 -1.54
N ASP A 399 -25.66 -22.64 -2.34
CA ASP A 399 -24.78 -23.74 -2.75
C ASP A 399 -23.65 -23.20 -3.63
N GLU A 400 -22.42 -23.63 -3.40
CA GLU A 400 -21.25 -23.19 -4.16
C GLU A 400 -21.31 -23.54 -5.66
N ASN A 401 -22.20 -24.47 -6.04
CA ASN A 401 -22.46 -24.84 -7.42
C ASN A 401 -23.58 -24.01 -8.08
N ASP A 402 -24.36 -23.23 -7.31
CA ASP A 402 -25.38 -22.32 -7.85
C ASP A 402 -24.81 -20.91 -8.04
N ILE A 403 -23.86 -20.80 -8.98
CA ILE A 403 -23.15 -19.55 -9.25
C ILE A 403 -24.08 -18.40 -9.66
N ASN A 404 -25.19 -18.70 -10.35
CA ASN A 404 -26.14 -17.68 -10.79
C ASN A 404 -26.88 -17.09 -9.59
N ARG A 405 -27.27 -17.93 -8.61
CA ARG A 405 -27.84 -17.45 -7.35
C ARG A 405 -26.84 -16.64 -6.55
N ALA A 406 -25.59 -17.10 -6.44
CA ALA A 406 -24.53 -16.39 -5.72
C ALA A 406 -24.31 -14.98 -6.29
N VAL A 407 -24.17 -14.88 -7.62
CA VAL A 407 -23.98 -13.60 -8.32
C VAL A 407 -25.21 -12.69 -8.19
N ALA A 408 -26.43 -13.24 -8.25
CA ALA A 408 -27.65 -12.47 -8.06
C ALA A 408 -27.75 -11.89 -6.64
N ASP A 409 -27.41 -12.67 -5.62
CA ASP A 409 -27.48 -12.24 -4.21
C ASP A 409 -26.37 -11.26 -3.83
N LEU A 410 -25.16 -11.39 -4.40
CA LEU A 410 -24.09 -10.40 -4.25
C LEU A 410 -24.41 -9.07 -4.97
N GLY A 411 -25.27 -9.09 -5.99
CA GLY A 411 -25.89 -7.90 -6.58
C GLY A 411 -24.90 -6.95 -7.25
N VAL A 412 -24.52 -5.88 -6.54
CA VAL A 412 -23.62 -4.80 -7.01
C VAL A 412 -22.28 -4.77 -6.27
N ASP A 413 -21.97 -5.81 -5.49
CA ASP A 413 -20.73 -5.90 -4.72
C ASP A 413 -19.54 -6.30 -5.58
N VAL A 414 -19.03 -5.35 -6.37
CA VAL A 414 -17.93 -5.57 -7.31
C VAL A 414 -16.70 -6.23 -6.65
N PRO A 415 -16.19 -5.77 -5.49
CA PRO A 415 -15.06 -6.43 -4.86
C PRO A 415 -15.34 -7.89 -4.48
N ALA A 416 -16.51 -8.19 -3.88
CA ALA A 416 -16.83 -9.57 -3.51
C ALA A 416 -17.00 -10.47 -4.74
N LEU A 417 -17.65 -9.98 -5.80
CA LEU A 417 -17.80 -10.69 -7.07
C LEU A 417 -16.45 -10.96 -7.75
N ALA A 418 -15.55 -9.98 -7.75
CA ALA A 418 -14.22 -10.10 -8.34
C ALA A 418 -13.39 -11.18 -7.62
N GLU A 419 -13.35 -11.14 -6.28
CA GLU A 419 -12.64 -12.12 -5.46
C GLU A 419 -13.29 -13.51 -5.50
N LEU A 420 -14.62 -13.58 -5.59
CA LEU A 420 -15.32 -14.86 -5.77
C LEU A 420 -14.92 -15.50 -7.10
N GLY A 421 -14.89 -14.71 -8.19
CA GLY A 421 -14.41 -15.17 -9.49
C GLY A 421 -12.94 -15.63 -9.45
N ALA A 422 -12.07 -14.89 -8.77
CA ALA A 422 -10.67 -15.25 -8.58
C ALA A 422 -10.52 -16.57 -7.81
N SER A 423 -11.36 -16.79 -6.79
CA SER A 423 -11.40 -18.05 -6.06
C SER A 423 -11.72 -19.23 -6.97
N TYR A 424 -12.69 -19.10 -7.90
CA TYR A 424 -13.04 -20.16 -8.83
C TYR A 424 -11.95 -20.40 -9.87
N LEU A 425 -11.29 -19.36 -10.37
CA LEU A 425 -10.17 -19.55 -11.28
C LEU A 425 -9.02 -20.33 -10.60
N LEU A 426 -8.68 -19.97 -9.35
CA LEU A 426 -7.56 -20.60 -8.65
C LEU A 426 -7.82 -22.07 -8.28
N THR A 427 -9.08 -22.47 -8.09
CA THR A 427 -9.46 -23.87 -7.83
C THR A 427 -9.89 -24.64 -9.09
N ASP A 428 -9.54 -24.15 -10.28
CA ASP A 428 -9.79 -24.82 -11.56
C ASP A 428 -11.28 -24.93 -11.97
N ASP A 429 -12.10 -23.94 -11.60
CA ASP A 429 -13.51 -23.79 -11.99
C ASP A 429 -13.74 -22.56 -12.91
N PRO A 430 -13.09 -22.48 -14.10
CA PRO A 430 -13.08 -21.27 -14.92
C PRO A 430 -14.47 -20.85 -15.42
N GLN A 431 -15.43 -21.77 -15.56
CA GLN A 431 -16.79 -21.42 -16.00
C GLN A 431 -17.53 -20.60 -14.94
N PHE A 432 -17.34 -20.88 -13.66
CA PHE A 432 -17.91 -20.07 -12.57
C PHE A 432 -17.20 -18.72 -12.45
N ALA A 433 -15.88 -18.70 -12.62
CA ALA A 433 -15.11 -17.45 -12.67
C ALA A 433 -15.62 -16.50 -13.78
N LYS A 434 -15.92 -17.03 -14.98
CA LYS A 434 -16.50 -16.23 -16.08
C LYS A 434 -17.83 -15.59 -15.71
N VAL A 435 -18.72 -16.30 -15.01
CA VAL A 435 -20.03 -15.77 -14.61
C VAL A 435 -19.84 -14.58 -13.66
N CYS A 436 -18.98 -14.72 -12.64
CA CYS A 436 -18.65 -13.64 -11.72
C CYS A 436 -18.04 -12.43 -12.45
N TRP A 437 -17.01 -12.64 -13.27
CA TRP A 437 -16.29 -11.54 -13.90
C TRP A 437 -17.08 -10.86 -15.03
N ARG A 438 -17.97 -11.57 -15.73
CA ARG A 438 -18.93 -10.91 -16.63
C ARG A 438 -19.84 -9.96 -15.85
N ARG A 439 -20.36 -10.39 -14.69
CA ARG A 439 -21.15 -9.50 -13.83
C ARG A 439 -20.34 -8.31 -13.34
N VAL A 440 -19.06 -8.51 -12.99
CA VAL A 440 -18.17 -7.42 -12.63
C VAL A 440 -18.05 -6.41 -13.78
N LEU A 441 -17.81 -6.86 -15.02
CA LEU A 441 -17.68 -5.94 -16.17
C LEU A 441 -18.99 -5.27 -16.59
N GLU A 442 -20.16 -5.84 -16.25
CA GLU A 442 -21.44 -5.12 -16.38
C GLU A 442 -21.56 -3.94 -15.43
N LEU A 443 -20.95 -4.04 -14.25
CA LEU A 443 -21.03 -3.03 -13.18
C LEU A 443 -19.85 -2.04 -13.22
N ALA A 444 -18.68 -2.52 -13.62
CA ALA A 444 -17.42 -1.81 -13.68
C ALA A 444 -16.64 -2.28 -14.93
N PRO A 445 -16.90 -1.70 -16.11
CA PRO A 445 -16.35 -2.15 -17.40
C PRO A 445 -14.81 -2.14 -17.47
N ASP A 446 -14.18 -1.32 -16.63
CA ASP A 446 -12.73 -1.12 -16.57
C ASP A 446 -12.06 -1.83 -15.40
N ASN A 447 -12.77 -2.76 -14.75
CA ASN A 447 -12.19 -3.58 -13.70
C ASN A 447 -11.12 -4.52 -14.27
N ASP A 448 -9.87 -4.26 -13.89
CA ASP A 448 -8.69 -4.92 -14.42
C ASP A 448 -8.58 -6.39 -14.02
N THR A 449 -8.96 -6.74 -12.79
CA THR A 449 -9.05 -8.14 -12.34
C THR A 449 -9.97 -8.95 -13.24
N ALA A 450 -11.18 -8.46 -13.52
CA ALA A 450 -12.15 -9.14 -14.36
C ALA A 450 -11.73 -9.17 -15.83
N LEU A 451 -11.17 -8.07 -16.37
CA LEU A 451 -10.64 -8.02 -17.73
C LEU A 451 -9.51 -9.05 -17.91
N GLY A 452 -8.53 -9.06 -17.01
CA GLY A 452 -7.37 -9.96 -17.09
C GLY A 452 -7.76 -11.43 -16.87
N GLY A 453 -8.64 -11.68 -15.90
CA GLY A 453 -9.18 -13.01 -15.63
C GLY A 453 -9.96 -13.60 -16.81
N LEU A 454 -10.86 -12.81 -17.41
CA LEU A 454 -11.59 -13.24 -18.61
C LEU A 454 -10.66 -13.41 -19.82
N ALA A 455 -9.70 -12.53 -20.02
CA ALA A 455 -8.70 -12.68 -21.09
C ALA A 455 -7.94 -14.00 -20.98
N ALA A 456 -7.50 -14.37 -19.77
CA ALA A 456 -6.80 -15.63 -19.52
C ALA A 456 -7.67 -16.86 -19.83
N ILE A 457 -8.95 -16.82 -19.44
CA ILE A 457 -9.88 -17.93 -19.70
C ILE A 457 -10.20 -18.06 -21.20
N LEU A 458 -10.51 -16.95 -21.87
CA LEU A 458 -10.85 -16.93 -23.30
C LEU A 458 -9.68 -17.37 -24.17
N LEU A 459 -8.45 -17.03 -23.78
CA LEU A 459 -7.24 -17.53 -24.45
C LEU A 459 -7.20 -19.07 -24.42
N ASN A 460 -7.44 -19.67 -23.25
CA ASN A 460 -7.43 -21.13 -23.09
C ASN A 460 -8.58 -21.81 -23.86
N GLU A 461 -9.71 -21.13 -24.03
CA GLU A 461 -10.85 -21.61 -24.83
C GLU A 461 -10.64 -21.43 -26.34
N GLY A 462 -9.61 -20.70 -26.77
CA GLY A 462 -9.35 -20.37 -28.16
C GLY A 462 -10.21 -19.21 -28.72
N ASP A 463 -10.92 -18.47 -27.87
CA ASP A 463 -11.61 -17.24 -28.26
C ASP A 463 -10.63 -16.06 -28.30
N TYR A 464 -9.85 -16.03 -29.38
CA TYR A 464 -8.80 -15.02 -29.55
C TYR A 464 -9.35 -13.60 -29.70
N LEU A 465 -10.51 -13.41 -30.35
CA LEU A 465 -11.11 -12.10 -30.53
C LEU A 465 -11.64 -11.52 -29.21
N GLY A 466 -12.28 -12.36 -28.39
CA GLY A 466 -12.72 -11.98 -27.05
C GLY A 466 -11.54 -11.64 -26.14
N CYS A 467 -10.50 -12.48 -26.16
CA CYS A 467 -9.25 -12.25 -25.42
C CYS A 467 -8.59 -10.92 -25.82
N GLU A 468 -8.42 -10.68 -27.12
CA GLU A 468 -7.80 -9.46 -27.66
C GLU A 468 -8.53 -8.20 -27.18
N ARG A 469 -9.86 -8.20 -27.18
CA ARG A 469 -10.68 -7.06 -26.74
C ARG A 469 -10.38 -6.67 -25.30
N HIS A 470 -10.30 -7.65 -24.40
CA HIS A 470 -10.01 -7.39 -22.99
C HIS A 470 -8.57 -6.93 -22.78
N LEU A 471 -7.59 -7.54 -23.48
CA LEU A 471 -6.18 -7.13 -23.40
C LEU A 471 -5.94 -5.74 -23.98
N ASN A 472 -6.62 -5.37 -25.07
CA ASN A 472 -6.56 -4.01 -25.61
C ASN A 472 -7.08 -3.00 -24.61
N ARG A 473 -8.20 -3.30 -23.92
CA ARG A 473 -8.72 -2.41 -22.88
C ARG A 473 -7.75 -2.25 -21.71
N LEU A 474 -7.11 -3.34 -21.28
CA LEU A 474 -6.08 -3.29 -20.23
C LEU A 474 -4.86 -2.46 -20.65
N ILE A 475 -4.42 -2.56 -21.90
CA ILE A 475 -3.30 -1.78 -22.42
C ILE A 475 -3.66 -0.30 -22.59
N GLU A 476 -4.92 0.02 -22.94
CA GLU A 476 -5.41 1.40 -22.95
C GLU A 476 -5.43 2.01 -21.54
N LEU A 477 -5.82 1.24 -20.52
CA LEU A 477 -5.86 1.70 -19.13
C LEU A 477 -4.47 1.75 -18.49
N TYR A 478 -3.60 0.80 -18.81
CA TYR A 478 -2.29 0.63 -18.18
C TYR A 478 -1.18 0.42 -19.22
N PRO A 479 -0.90 1.41 -20.10
CA PRO A 479 0.05 1.25 -21.20
C PRO A 479 1.51 1.09 -20.75
N PHE A 480 1.77 1.26 -19.45
CA PHE A 480 3.08 1.14 -18.80
C PHE A 480 3.27 -0.18 -18.06
N GLU A 481 2.33 -1.12 -18.14
CA GLU A 481 2.45 -2.44 -17.50
C GLU A 481 2.83 -3.52 -18.51
N SER A 482 4.04 -4.04 -18.38
CA SER A 482 4.62 -5.06 -19.27
C SER A 482 3.77 -6.33 -19.35
N GLN A 483 3.12 -6.72 -18.26
CA GLN A 483 2.34 -7.96 -18.19
C GLN A 483 1.26 -8.05 -19.27
N TRP A 484 0.61 -6.94 -19.64
CA TRP A 484 -0.48 -6.97 -20.62
C TRP A 484 0.03 -7.18 -22.04
N TYR A 485 1.19 -6.61 -22.37
CA TYR A 485 1.89 -6.90 -23.63
C TYR A 485 2.37 -8.34 -23.69
N ALA A 486 2.89 -8.91 -22.60
CA ALA A 486 3.27 -10.32 -22.56
C ALA A 486 2.08 -11.25 -22.80
N GLN A 487 0.93 -10.98 -22.18
CA GLN A 487 -0.28 -11.77 -22.41
C GLN A 487 -0.81 -11.63 -23.85
N ARG A 488 -0.76 -10.41 -24.43
CA ARG A 488 -1.22 -10.19 -25.81
C ARG A 488 -0.24 -10.75 -26.86
N ALA A 489 1.06 -10.75 -26.57
CA ALA A 489 2.07 -11.48 -27.35
C ALA A 489 1.78 -12.99 -27.37
N LYS A 490 1.46 -13.58 -26.21
CA LYS A 490 1.08 -14.99 -26.10
C LYS A 490 -0.19 -15.30 -26.89
N LEU A 491 -1.19 -14.42 -26.82
CA LEU A 491 -2.41 -14.50 -27.62
C LEU A 491 -2.09 -14.55 -29.12
N TYR A 492 -1.41 -13.54 -29.65
CA TYR A 492 -1.12 -13.47 -31.08
C TYR A 492 -0.26 -14.65 -31.55
N TRP A 493 0.67 -15.12 -30.71
CA TRP A 493 1.45 -16.32 -31.02
C TRP A 493 0.57 -17.56 -31.18
N GLN A 494 -0.39 -17.78 -30.28
CA GLN A 494 -1.35 -18.90 -30.39
C GLN A 494 -2.30 -18.75 -31.57
N ALA A 495 -2.68 -17.51 -31.90
CA ALA A 495 -3.46 -17.17 -33.08
C ALA A 495 -2.66 -17.22 -34.40
N GLN A 496 -1.36 -17.54 -34.34
CA GLN A 496 -0.44 -17.58 -35.49
C GLN A 496 -0.21 -16.22 -36.19
N ASP A 497 -0.45 -15.11 -35.49
CA ASP A 497 -0.09 -13.76 -35.93
C ASP A 497 1.30 -13.39 -35.36
N GLU A 498 2.33 -14.01 -35.93
CA GLU A 498 3.73 -13.80 -35.49
C GLU A 498 4.18 -12.31 -35.57
N PRO A 499 3.81 -11.52 -36.59
CA PRO A 499 4.16 -10.09 -36.63
C PRO A 499 3.67 -9.30 -35.41
N LEU A 500 2.40 -9.46 -35.01
CA LEU A 500 1.85 -8.77 -33.84
C LEU A 500 2.43 -9.34 -32.53
N ALA A 501 2.60 -10.66 -32.45
CA ALA A 501 3.19 -11.30 -31.27
C ALA A 501 4.60 -10.75 -30.98
N LEU A 502 5.43 -10.63 -32.01
CA LEU A 502 6.79 -10.10 -31.86
C LEU A 502 6.79 -8.60 -31.56
N ALA A 503 5.84 -7.83 -32.11
CA ALA A 503 5.71 -6.41 -31.79
C ALA A 503 5.39 -6.18 -30.30
N ASP A 504 4.49 -6.98 -29.72
CA ASP A 504 4.19 -6.92 -28.29
C ASP A 504 5.36 -7.42 -27.43
N GLY A 505 6.12 -8.42 -27.90
CA GLY A 505 7.36 -8.83 -27.27
C GLY A 505 8.39 -7.70 -27.21
N GLU A 506 8.55 -6.93 -28.28
CA GLU A 506 9.43 -5.75 -28.31
C GLU A 506 8.96 -4.69 -27.32
N ARG A 507 7.65 -4.41 -27.30
CA ARG A 507 7.05 -3.46 -26.36
C ARG A 507 7.22 -3.90 -24.90
N PHE A 508 7.16 -5.20 -24.63
CA PHE A 508 7.51 -5.76 -23.33
C PHE A 508 8.99 -5.49 -22.97
N LEU A 509 9.93 -5.70 -23.89
CA LEU A 509 11.36 -5.46 -23.65
C LEU A 509 11.71 -3.97 -23.52
N GLU A 510 10.91 -3.07 -24.06
CA GLU A 510 11.04 -1.63 -23.80
C GLU A 510 10.73 -1.28 -22.34
N LEU A 511 9.89 -2.06 -21.65
CA LEU A 511 9.54 -1.89 -20.24
C LEU A 511 10.44 -2.73 -19.32
N ILE A 512 10.78 -3.96 -19.72
CA ILE A 512 11.61 -4.92 -18.97
C ILE A 512 12.83 -5.35 -19.81
N PRO A 513 13.89 -4.53 -19.91
CA PRO A 513 14.99 -4.74 -20.84
C PRO A 513 15.89 -5.94 -20.51
N ASP A 514 15.90 -6.41 -19.28
CA ASP A 514 16.74 -7.53 -18.84
C ASP A 514 16.02 -8.88 -18.87
N SER A 515 14.79 -8.95 -19.39
CA SER A 515 14.06 -10.23 -19.47
C SER A 515 14.72 -11.19 -20.46
N VAL A 516 15.52 -12.10 -19.90
CA VAL A 516 16.18 -13.19 -20.64
C VAL A 516 15.15 -14.09 -21.33
N ALA A 517 14.03 -14.39 -20.66
CA ALA A 517 13.00 -15.27 -21.19
C ALA A 517 12.34 -14.68 -22.45
N MET A 518 11.89 -13.42 -22.37
CA MET A 518 11.27 -12.76 -23.53
C MET A 518 12.28 -12.58 -24.66
N ARG A 519 13.53 -12.22 -24.34
CA ARG A 519 14.58 -12.02 -25.35
C ARG A 519 14.89 -13.30 -26.12
N LYS A 520 14.99 -14.45 -25.43
CA LYS A 520 15.14 -15.76 -26.08
C LYS A 520 13.96 -16.07 -27.02
N TRP A 521 12.75 -15.85 -26.54
CA TRP A 521 11.54 -16.09 -27.33
C TRP A 521 11.48 -15.23 -28.61
N ILE A 522 11.80 -13.93 -28.52
CA ILE A 522 11.84 -13.04 -29.69
C ILE A 522 12.94 -13.44 -30.69
N ILE A 523 14.13 -13.86 -30.21
CA ILE A 523 15.21 -14.34 -31.09
C ILE A 523 14.72 -15.50 -31.95
N GLU A 524 14.11 -16.51 -31.32
CA GLU A 524 13.55 -17.66 -32.02
C GLU A 524 12.46 -17.25 -33.01
N GLY A 525 11.54 -16.37 -32.60
CA GLY A 525 10.48 -15.87 -33.47
C GLY A 525 10.99 -15.07 -34.67
N TYR A 526 12.01 -14.23 -34.51
CA TYR A 526 12.63 -13.52 -35.64
C TYR A 526 13.41 -14.43 -36.57
N GLN A 527 14.05 -15.49 -36.07
CA GLN A 527 14.69 -16.48 -36.92
C GLN A 527 13.64 -17.22 -37.77
N ARG A 528 12.53 -17.64 -37.16
CA ARG A 528 11.43 -18.32 -37.84
C ARG A 528 10.75 -17.46 -38.90
N THR A 529 10.54 -16.17 -38.61
CA THR A 529 9.89 -15.21 -39.52
C THR A 529 10.83 -14.61 -40.59
N GLY A 530 12.06 -15.13 -40.73
CA GLY A 530 13.00 -14.67 -41.75
C GLY A 530 13.58 -13.27 -41.51
N LYS A 531 13.68 -12.84 -40.24
CA LYS A 531 14.26 -11.55 -39.80
C LYS A 531 15.56 -11.74 -39.00
N PRO A 532 16.60 -12.41 -39.55
CA PRO A 532 17.81 -12.78 -38.81
C PRO A 532 18.60 -11.57 -38.31
N ALA A 533 18.54 -10.42 -38.99
CA ALA A 533 19.21 -9.20 -38.54
C ALA A 533 18.65 -8.69 -37.20
N ARG A 534 17.32 -8.77 -36.99
CA ARG A 534 16.72 -8.42 -35.69
C ARG A 534 17.06 -9.45 -34.63
N ALA A 535 17.00 -10.75 -34.97
CA ALA A 535 17.43 -11.81 -34.07
C ALA A 535 18.88 -11.61 -33.57
N ALA A 536 19.80 -11.20 -34.46
CA ALA A 536 21.19 -10.93 -34.11
C ALA A 536 21.35 -9.78 -33.10
N ILE A 537 20.54 -8.71 -33.21
CA ILE A 537 20.54 -7.60 -32.24
C ILE A 537 20.15 -8.11 -30.84
N HIS A 538 19.07 -8.88 -30.73
CA HIS A 538 18.65 -9.44 -29.45
C HIS A 538 19.64 -10.49 -28.91
N ALA A 539 20.25 -11.29 -29.78
CA ALA A 539 21.26 -12.27 -29.38
C ALA A 539 22.50 -11.60 -28.77
N ALA A 540 23.01 -10.53 -29.39
CA ALA A 540 24.13 -9.77 -28.83
C ALA A 540 23.82 -9.19 -27.45
N LEU A 541 22.61 -8.66 -27.24
CA LEU A 541 22.17 -8.19 -25.91
C LEU A 541 22.00 -9.34 -24.91
N LEU A 542 21.49 -10.49 -25.36
CA LEU A 542 21.31 -11.68 -24.52
C LEU A 542 22.65 -12.21 -24.00
N GLU A 543 23.70 -12.20 -24.82
CA GLU A 543 25.05 -12.59 -24.40
C GLU A 543 25.56 -11.70 -23.26
N ARG A 544 25.36 -10.38 -23.36
CA ARG A 544 25.70 -9.43 -22.29
C ARG A 544 24.89 -9.67 -21.01
N LEU A 545 23.63 -10.07 -21.14
CA LEU A 545 22.77 -10.43 -20.00
C LEU A 545 23.11 -11.79 -19.37
N ALA A 546 23.69 -12.74 -20.11
CA ALA A 546 23.91 -14.11 -19.63
C ALA A 546 25.26 -14.32 -18.91
N ALA A 547 26.14 -13.33 -18.90
CA ALA A 547 27.45 -13.42 -18.26
C ALA A 547 27.33 -13.54 -16.72
N PRO A 548 28.04 -14.49 -16.07
CA PRO A 548 27.95 -14.69 -14.63
C PRO A 548 28.70 -13.59 -13.87
N THR A 549 27.97 -12.87 -13.02
CA THR A 549 28.54 -11.90 -12.09
C THR A 549 29.49 -12.57 -11.10
N THR A 550 30.80 -12.40 -11.27
CA THR A 550 31.73 -12.42 -10.14
C THR A 550 31.58 -11.10 -9.39
N LEU A 551 30.53 -10.97 -8.58
CA LEU A 551 30.50 -9.92 -7.57
C LEU A 551 31.47 -10.35 -6.46
N ALA A 552 32.62 -9.68 -6.38
CA ALA A 552 33.53 -9.81 -5.23
C ALA A 552 32.80 -9.36 -3.95
N PRO A 553 33.07 -10.03 -2.81
CA PRO A 553 32.33 -9.87 -1.56
C PRO A 553 32.38 -8.46 -0.97
#